data_AF-A0A1I3YSB4-F1
#
_entry.id   AF-A0A1I3YSB4-F1
#
_cell.length_a   1.000
_cell.length_b   1.000
_cell.length_c   1.000
_cell.angle_alpha   90.00
_cell.angle_beta   90.00
_cell.angle_gamma   90.00
#
_symmetry.space_group_name_H-M   'P 1'
#
loop_
_entity.id
_entity.type
_entity.pdbx_description
1 polymer ?
#
loop_
_entity_poly.entity_id
_entity_poly.type
_entity_poly.pdbx_seq_one_letter_code
_entity_poly.pdbx_strand_id
1 'polypeptide(L)'
;MKNNILALLLLILPSIAEAQLLSKDQYKHYIDRFNENDYELYRLGEYTNEKAWDFLAENIPFFNCPDKQLEETYYFRWWTYRKHIRKTPKGYIITEFLPDVSWAGLYNSICCPAAHHFMEGRWLKDPKYLKDYARFWFNGKSSPRAYSFWSADAIANFCKVHPDDPLLEELFPLLEKNYEAWEKDKLHENGLFWQYDNRDGMEVSISGSYAEPYGHGYRATINSYMYADARALERLAKKMGESQKETLYRQKAEKIKQNINTRLWDSNAEFFKVIPLGRNMSFSDIREQHGFTPWYFNIPPDSYSVAWKYLMDTNHFFAPYGITTAEQCHPKFIIAYEGHECRWDGPVWPFSTSVTLTALANLLNNYKQEYISKRDYWTLLSQYSHSHRIHFDSSKSVPWIDENINPYTGDWISRTRLKNDFETSWPKNKGGEERGKDYNHSTFNDLIITGLIGVRPSDDNILTINPLIPDQTWEYFCLDDLLYKGKKISICYDRTGKYYNLGSGFFIFIDGKRVHHSDNLAKVIINLESI
;
A
#
# COMPACT_ATOMS: atom_id res chain seq x y z
N MET A 1 -31.73 -12.62 69.10
CA MET A 1 -31.59 -11.88 67.84
C MET A 1 -30.20 -11.25 67.81
N LYS A 2 -29.25 -11.84 67.07
CA LYS A 2 -27.90 -11.30 66.85
C LYS A 2 -27.87 -10.73 65.43
N ASN A 3 -27.78 -9.42 65.29
CA ASN A 3 -27.63 -8.75 63.99
C ASN A 3 -26.15 -8.72 63.63
N ASN A 4 -25.77 -9.48 62.61
CA ASN A 4 -24.49 -9.35 61.93
C ASN A 4 -24.61 -8.23 60.89
N ILE A 5 -23.85 -7.15 61.05
CA ILE A 5 -23.65 -6.13 60.02
C ILE A 5 -22.51 -6.63 59.13
N LEU A 6 -22.85 -6.99 57.89
CA LEU A 6 -21.90 -7.34 56.85
C LEU A 6 -21.36 -6.04 56.24
N ALA A 7 -20.09 -5.72 56.48
CA ALA A 7 -19.40 -4.62 55.83
C ALA A 7 -19.03 -5.04 54.40
N LEU A 8 -19.70 -4.45 53.41
CA LEU A 8 -19.38 -4.63 51.99
C LEU A 8 -18.20 -3.71 51.63
N LEU A 9 -16.99 -4.27 51.52
CA LEU A 9 -15.86 -3.57 50.90
C LEU A 9 -16.13 -3.45 49.39
N LEU A 10 -16.49 -2.26 48.91
CA LEU A 10 -16.38 -1.92 47.50
C LEU A 10 -14.90 -1.84 47.14
N LEU A 11 -14.38 -2.89 46.49
CA LEU A 11 -13.15 -2.80 45.70
C LEU A 11 -13.42 -1.89 44.50
N ILE A 12 -13.02 -0.62 44.63
CA ILE A 12 -12.87 0.27 43.48
C ILE A 12 -11.65 -0.25 42.71
N LEU A 13 -11.88 -1.16 41.77
CA LEU A 13 -10.92 -1.41 40.70
C LEU A 13 -10.74 -0.08 39.96
N PRO A 14 -9.51 0.43 39.77
CA PRO A 14 -9.33 1.53 38.83
C PRO A 14 -9.85 1.02 37.50
N SER A 15 -10.92 1.63 37.00
CA SER A 15 -11.22 1.62 35.59
C SER A 15 -9.94 2.07 34.92
N ILE A 16 -9.26 1.14 34.24
CA ILE A 16 -8.28 1.49 33.21
C ILE A 16 -9.15 2.12 32.13
N ALA A 17 -9.51 3.38 32.33
CA ALA A 17 -10.16 4.18 31.32
C ALA A 17 -9.27 4.09 30.09
N GLU A 18 -9.85 3.68 28.97
CA GLU A 18 -9.14 3.56 27.70
C GLU A 18 -8.42 4.88 27.44
N ALA A 19 -7.09 4.85 27.50
CA ALA A 19 -6.27 6.03 27.23
C ALA A 19 -6.19 6.25 25.71
N GLN A 20 -7.35 6.47 25.11
CA GLN A 20 -7.48 7.01 23.77
C GLN A 20 -7.28 8.52 23.86
N LEU A 21 -6.24 9.02 23.19
CA LEU A 21 -5.82 10.43 23.19
C LEU A 21 -6.69 11.27 22.26
N LEU A 22 -7.06 10.71 21.11
CA LEU A 22 -7.91 11.35 20.11
C LEU A 22 -9.36 10.92 20.32
N SER A 23 -10.25 11.86 20.63
CA SER A 23 -11.68 11.59 20.73
C SER A 23 -12.23 11.22 19.35
N LYS A 24 -12.68 9.96 19.18
CA LYS A 24 -13.16 9.43 17.90
C LYS A 24 -14.21 10.34 17.27
N ASP A 25 -15.20 10.77 18.05
CA ASP A 25 -16.34 11.57 17.56
C ASP A 25 -15.92 12.89 16.89
N GLN A 26 -14.73 13.42 17.20
CA GLN A 26 -14.20 14.60 16.52
C GLN A 26 -13.93 14.38 15.03
N TYR A 27 -13.83 13.13 14.57
CA TYR A 27 -13.53 12.79 13.18
C TYR A 27 -14.75 12.29 12.40
N LYS A 28 -15.88 12.08 13.07
CA LYS A 28 -17.14 11.66 12.42
C LYS A 28 -17.57 12.62 11.30
N HIS A 29 -17.28 13.92 11.48
CA HIS A 29 -17.62 14.95 10.51
C HIS A 29 -17.02 14.71 9.10
N TYR A 30 -15.84 14.06 9.00
CA TYR A 30 -15.29 13.66 7.71
C TYR A 30 -16.21 12.66 7.01
N ILE A 31 -16.62 11.63 7.74
CA ILE A 31 -17.47 10.54 7.23
C ILE A 31 -18.86 11.05 6.87
N ASP A 32 -19.44 11.92 7.69
CA ASP A 32 -20.72 12.56 7.41
C ASP A 32 -20.65 13.37 6.10
N ARG A 33 -19.60 14.19 5.93
CA ARG A 33 -19.39 14.95 4.68
C ARG A 33 -19.20 14.05 3.47
N PHE A 34 -18.46 12.95 3.58
CA PHE A 34 -18.28 12.02 2.46
C PHE A 34 -19.61 11.39 2.08
N ASN A 35 -20.38 10.93 3.06
CA ASN A 35 -21.71 10.34 2.85
C ASN A 35 -22.69 11.33 2.19
N GLU A 36 -22.70 12.59 2.62
CA GLU A 36 -23.56 13.64 2.05
C GLU A 36 -23.21 13.97 0.58
N ASN A 37 -21.94 13.83 0.21
CA ASN A 37 -21.45 14.13 -1.14
C ASN A 37 -21.34 12.89 -2.03
N ASP A 38 -21.67 11.70 -1.51
CA ASP A 38 -21.57 10.45 -2.22
C ASP A 38 -22.93 9.93 -2.71
N TYR A 39 -23.03 9.73 -4.02
CA TYR A 39 -24.04 8.83 -4.58
C TYR A 39 -23.53 7.39 -4.54
N GLU A 40 -23.94 6.62 -3.50
CA GLU A 40 -23.50 5.22 -3.28
C GLU A 40 -24.09 4.27 -4.34
N LEU A 41 -23.54 4.35 -5.56
CA LEU A 41 -23.98 3.67 -6.77
C LEU A 41 -23.88 2.14 -6.65
N TYR A 42 -22.80 1.65 -6.03
CA TYR A 42 -22.52 0.23 -5.86
C TYR A 42 -22.48 -0.14 -4.38
N ARG A 43 -23.35 -1.08 -3.98
CA ARG A 43 -23.49 -1.55 -2.59
C ARG A 43 -23.09 -3.02 -2.49
N LEU A 44 -21.79 -3.28 -2.30
CA LEU A 44 -21.21 -4.63 -2.32
C LEU A 44 -21.42 -5.47 -1.05
N GLY A 45 -21.92 -4.89 0.05
CA GLY A 45 -21.93 -5.59 1.32
C GLY A 45 -22.70 -4.92 2.45
N GLU A 46 -22.40 -5.39 3.67
CA GLU A 46 -23.15 -5.04 4.89
C GLU A 46 -22.79 -3.66 5.45
N TYR A 47 -21.62 -3.14 5.11
CA TYR A 47 -21.14 -1.82 5.48
C TYR A 47 -21.51 -0.87 4.36
N THR A 48 -22.66 -0.21 4.46
CA THR A 48 -23.11 0.90 3.58
C THR A 48 -22.60 2.24 4.11
N ASN A 49 -22.81 3.34 3.38
CA ASN A 49 -22.49 4.70 3.87
C ASN A 49 -23.16 5.00 5.22
N GLU A 50 -24.41 4.59 5.40
CA GLU A 50 -25.16 4.73 6.65
C GLU A 50 -24.47 4.06 7.85
N LYS A 51 -23.68 3.01 7.62
CA LYS A 51 -22.93 2.25 8.64
C LYS A 51 -21.44 2.56 8.64
N ALA A 52 -21.00 3.53 7.84
CA ALA A 52 -19.58 3.80 7.65
C ALA A 52 -18.91 4.25 8.95
N TRP A 53 -19.53 5.16 9.70
CA TRP A 53 -18.93 5.64 10.95
C TRP A 53 -18.78 4.52 11.97
N ASP A 54 -19.82 3.74 12.21
CA ASP A 54 -19.80 2.64 13.20
C ASP A 54 -18.69 1.64 12.88
N PHE A 55 -18.59 1.22 11.61
CA PHE A 55 -17.52 0.33 11.17
C PHE A 55 -16.14 0.96 11.38
N LEU A 56 -15.96 2.21 10.95
CA LEU A 56 -14.66 2.87 10.99
C LEU A 56 -14.21 3.15 12.43
N ALA A 57 -15.10 3.66 13.28
CA ALA A 57 -14.79 3.97 14.67
C ALA A 57 -14.32 2.74 15.47
N GLU A 58 -14.82 1.56 15.12
CA GLU A 58 -14.35 0.29 15.66
C GLU A 58 -13.01 -0.12 15.05
N ASN A 59 -12.84 -0.03 13.73
CA ASN A 59 -11.78 -0.73 13.02
C ASN A 59 -10.53 0.09 12.68
N ILE A 60 -10.58 1.42 12.58
CA ILE A 60 -9.42 2.19 12.08
C ILE A 60 -8.57 2.78 13.22
N PRO A 61 -7.26 3.02 12.98
CA PRO A 61 -6.52 4.00 13.75
C PRO A 61 -7.01 5.42 13.44
N PHE A 62 -6.80 6.34 14.36
CA PHE A 62 -7.17 7.74 14.23
C PHE A 62 -5.92 8.59 13.99
N PHE A 63 -6.04 9.60 13.14
CA PHE A 63 -4.89 10.40 12.74
C PHE A 63 -5.23 11.90 12.74
N ASN A 64 -4.34 12.69 13.34
CA ASN A 64 -4.45 14.13 13.40
C ASN A 64 -3.14 14.81 13.02
N CYS A 65 -3.22 15.86 12.21
CA CYS A 65 -2.06 16.67 11.82
C CYS A 65 -2.46 18.10 11.40
N PRO A 66 -1.49 19.01 11.17
CA PRO A 66 -1.75 20.36 10.66
C PRO A 66 -2.14 20.39 9.17
N ASP A 67 -1.75 19.40 8.37
CA ASP A 67 -2.17 19.30 6.97
C ASP A 67 -3.59 18.70 6.88
N LYS A 68 -4.60 19.58 6.86
CA LYS A 68 -6.01 19.16 6.87
C LYS A 68 -6.45 18.46 5.59
N GLN A 69 -5.75 18.66 4.48
CA GLN A 69 -6.04 17.91 3.26
C GLN A 69 -5.52 16.47 3.36
N LEU A 70 -4.31 16.28 3.90
CA LEU A 70 -3.76 14.95 4.21
C LEU A 70 -4.60 14.23 5.27
N GLU A 71 -5.04 14.93 6.32
CA GLU A 71 -5.97 14.39 7.31
C GLU A 71 -7.31 13.97 6.68
N GLU A 72 -7.93 14.81 5.83
CA GLU A 72 -9.16 14.46 5.12
C GLU A 72 -8.97 13.21 4.25
N THR A 73 -7.87 13.14 3.49
CA THR A 73 -7.60 11.99 2.61
C THR A 73 -7.34 10.71 3.42
N TYR A 74 -6.76 10.79 4.62
CA TYR A 74 -6.61 9.63 5.51
C TYR A 74 -7.96 8.98 5.83
N TYR A 75 -8.94 9.79 6.25
CA TYR A 75 -10.28 9.32 6.55
C TYR A 75 -11.05 8.89 5.30
N PHE A 76 -10.88 9.62 4.19
CA PHE A 76 -11.49 9.26 2.89
C PHE A 76 -11.04 7.88 2.44
N ARG A 77 -9.74 7.57 2.56
CA ARG A 77 -9.16 6.30 2.13
C ARG A 77 -9.61 5.10 2.97
N TRP A 78 -9.87 5.32 4.26
CA TRP A 78 -10.53 4.28 5.07
C TRP A 78 -11.99 4.11 4.69
N TRP A 79 -12.69 5.21 4.42
CA TRP A 79 -14.08 5.20 4.01
C TRP A 79 -14.29 4.48 2.66
N THR A 80 -13.38 4.67 1.69
CA THR A 80 -13.43 3.92 0.42
C THR A 80 -13.06 2.46 0.64
N TYR A 81 -11.97 2.14 1.35
CA TYR A 81 -11.55 0.75 1.61
C TYR A 81 -12.69 -0.11 2.21
N ARG A 82 -13.48 0.46 3.14
CA ARG A 82 -14.68 -0.20 3.72
C ARG A 82 -15.67 -0.69 2.66
N LYS A 83 -15.89 0.07 1.58
CA LYS A 83 -16.82 -0.30 0.50
C LYS A 83 -16.41 -1.60 -0.21
N HIS A 84 -15.12 -1.94 -0.19
CA HIS A 84 -14.56 -3.12 -0.84
C HIS A 84 -14.58 -4.38 0.02
N ILE A 85 -14.97 -4.28 1.30
CA ILE A 85 -15.12 -5.44 2.17
C ILE A 85 -16.43 -6.16 1.79
N ARG A 86 -16.29 -7.23 1.01
CA ARG A 86 -17.41 -8.03 0.51
C ARG A 86 -17.52 -9.33 1.30
N LYS A 87 -18.69 -9.55 1.90
CA LYS A 87 -19.03 -10.83 2.53
C LYS A 87 -19.41 -11.84 1.46
N THR A 88 -18.84 -13.04 1.54
CA THR A 88 -19.12 -14.16 0.64
C THR A 88 -19.61 -15.36 1.46
N PRO A 89 -20.16 -16.42 0.82
CA PRO A 89 -20.51 -17.65 1.53
C PRO A 89 -19.33 -18.37 2.22
N LYS A 90 -18.09 -17.96 1.97
CA LYS A 90 -16.86 -18.59 2.49
C LYS A 90 -15.99 -17.64 3.33
N GLY A 91 -16.52 -16.49 3.73
CA GLY A 91 -15.78 -15.46 4.47
C GLY A 91 -15.73 -14.14 3.71
N TYR A 92 -14.86 -13.22 4.15
CA TYR A 92 -14.69 -11.92 3.52
C TYR A 92 -13.63 -11.92 2.41
N ILE A 93 -13.83 -11.06 1.42
CA ILE A 93 -12.81 -10.68 0.45
C ILE A 93 -12.72 -9.16 0.35
N ILE A 94 -11.63 -8.69 -0.25
CA ILE A 94 -11.44 -7.29 -0.64
C ILE A 94 -11.49 -7.20 -2.17
N THR A 95 -12.41 -6.40 -2.71
CA THR A 95 -12.53 -6.19 -4.17
C THR A 95 -11.67 -5.02 -4.64
N GLU A 96 -11.37 -5.00 -5.93
CA GLU A 96 -10.69 -3.89 -6.62
C GLU A 96 -11.70 -2.89 -7.17
N PHE A 97 -12.62 -3.37 -8.01
CA PHE A 97 -13.76 -2.63 -8.53
C PHE A 97 -14.99 -2.85 -7.65
N LEU A 98 -15.80 -1.79 -7.50
CA LEU A 98 -17.13 -1.91 -6.93
C LEU A 98 -18.16 -2.57 -7.87
N PRO A 99 -18.25 -2.21 -9.16
CA PRO A 99 -19.07 -2.99 -10.09
C PRO A 99 -18.48 -4.36 -10.38
N ASP A 100 -19.34 -5.31 -10.75
CA ASP A 100 -18.87 -6.56 -11.34
C ASP A 100 -18.28 -6.29 -12.73
N VAL A 101 -17.04 -6.74 -12.95
CA VAL A 101 -16.31 -6.57 -14.22
C VAL A 101 -16.02 -7.93 -14.87
N SER A 102 -16.03 -7.98 -16.21
CA SER A 102 -16.00 -9.26 -16.94
C SER A 102 -14.67 -10.02 -16.85
N TRP A 103 -13.59 -9.36 -16.42
CA TRP A 103 -12.26 -9.95 -16.24
C TRP A 103 -11.99 -10.38 -14.79
N ALA A 104 -12.92 -10.16 -13.86
CA ALA A 104 -12.75 -10.60 -12.49
C ALA A 104 -12.99 -12.10 -12.33
N GLY A 105 -12.35 -12.67 -11.30
CA GLY A 105 -12.54 -14.05 -10.88
C GLY A 105 -13.76 -14.23 -9.97
N LEU A 106 -13.73 -15.34 -9.22
CA LEU A 106 -14.77 -15.71 -8.27
C LEU A 106 -15.11 -14.53 -7.33
N TYR A 107 -16.41 -14.23 -7.18
CA TYR A 107 -16.94 -13.14 -6.34
C TYR A 107 -16.43 -11.72 -6.70
N ASN A 108 -16.10 -11.48 -7.98
CA ASN A 108 -15.51 -10.22 -8.45
C ASN A 108 -14.13 -9.93 -7.85
N SER A 109 -13.35 -10.98 -7.58
CA SER A 109 -11.99 -10.84 -7.06
C SER A 109 -10.98 -10.61 -8.19
N ILE A 110 -10.02 -9.74 -7.95
CA ILE A 110 -8.88 -9.49 -8.84
C ILE A 110 -7.62 -9.44 -7.98
N CYS A 111 -6.59 -10.20 -8.36
CA CYS A 111 -5.37 -10.32 -7.55
C CYS A 111 -4.34 -9.21 -7.81
N CYS A 112 -4.53 -8.38 -8.84
CA CYS A 112 -3.60 -7.33 -9.23
C CYS A 112 -3.21 -6.42 -8.04
N PRO A 113 -4.15 -5.81 -7.31
CA PRO A 113 -3.85 -5.01 -6.12
C PRO A 113 -3.95 -5.80 -4.81
N ALA A 114 -4.07 -7.14 -4.82
CA ALA A 114 -4.34 -7.90 -3.60
C ALA A 114 -3.27 -7.66 -2.53
N ALA A 115 -2.00 -7.51 -2.93
CA ALA A 115 -0.96 -7.14 -1.98
C ALA A 115 -1.14 -5.73 -1.42
N HIS A 116 -1.53 -4.74 -2.23
CA HIS A 116 -1.91 -3.42 -1.72
C HIS A 116 -3.08 -3.49 -0.73
N HIS A 117 -4.06 -4.36 -0.98
CA HIS A 117 -5.17 -4.58 -0.04
C HIS A 117 -4.68 -5.11 1.31
N PHE A 118 -3.76 -6.09 1.32
CA PHE A 118 -3.15 -6.55 2.56
C PHE A 118 -2.37 -5.44 3.27
N MET A 119 -1.58 -4.66 2.53
CA MET A 119 -0.74 -3.61 3.11
C MET A 119 -1.56 -2.45 3.69
N GLU A 120 -2.67 -2.07 3.04
CA GLU A 120 -3.60 -1.08 3.57
C GLU A 120 -4.42 -1.67 4.72
N GLY A 121 -5.09 -2.80 4.48
CA GLY A 121 -6.07 -3.39 5.40
C GLY A 121 -5.49 -4.00 6.66
N ARG A 122 -4.18 -4.29 6.73
CA ARG A 122 -3.53 -4.84 7.94
C ARG A 122 -3.58 -3.90 9.14
N TRP A 123 -4.00 -2.66 8.95
CA TRP A 123 -4.18 -1.70 10.05
C TRP A 123 -5.62 -1.66 10.57
N LEU A 124 -6.54 -2.43 9.99
CA LEU A 124 -7.86 -2.65 10.58
C LEU A 124 -7.73 -3.50 11.85
N LYS A 125 -8.39 -3.08 12.94
CA LYS A 125 -8.30 -3.77 14.23
C LYS A 125 -8.83 -5.20 14.19
N ASP A 126 -9.91 -5.45 13.44
CA ASP A 126 -10.44 -6.81 13.27
C ASP A 126 -9.71 -7.54 12.13
N PRO A 127 -8.86 -8.54 12.45
CA PRO A 127 -8.07 -9.21 11.44
C PRO A 127 -8.90 -10.18 10.59
N LYS A 128 -10.16 -10.49 10.94
CA LYS A 128 -10.95 -11.52 10.25
C LYS A 128 -11.07 -11.26 8.75
N TYR A 129 -11.15 -9.99 8.34
CA TYR A 129 -11.30 -9.60 6.95
C TYR A 129 -10.14 -10.09 6.10
N LEU A 130 -8.91 -9.88 6.56
CA LEU A 130 -7.71 -10.31 5.83
C LEU A 130 -7.35 -11.77 6.08
N LYS A 131 -7.71 -12.36 7.22
CA LYS A 131 -7.57 -13.82 7.43
C LYS A 131 -8.41 -14.61 6.42
N ASP A 132 -9.68 -14.23 6.25
CA ASP A 132 -10.56 -14.86 5.26
C ASP A 132 -10.07 -14.63 3.84
N TYR A 133 -9.61 -13.41 3.54
CA TYR A 133 -9.07 -13.06 2.23
C TYR A 133 -7.78 -13.82 1.89
N ALA A 134 -6.90 -14.05 2.87
CA ALA A 134 -5.72 -14.88 2.69
C ALA A 134 -6.09 -16.32 2.33
N ARG A 135 -7.05 -16.94 3.05
CA ARG A 135 -7.58 -18.27 2.72
C ARG A 135 -8.27 -18.30 1.36
N PHE A 136 -9.00 -17.23 1.02
CA PHE A 136 -9.71 -17.13 -0.25
C PHE A 136 -8.77 -17.30 -1.44
N TRP A 137 -7.59 -16.68 -1.43
CA TRP A 137 -6.65 -16.79 -2.56
C TRP A 137 -6.11 -18.20 -2.80
N PHE A 138 -6.10 -19.04 -1.77
CA PHE A 138 -5.54 -20.40 -1.82
C PHE A 138 -6.59 -21.51 -1.64
N ASN A 139 -7.87 -21.21 -1.85
CA ASN A 139 -8.98 -22.16 -1.74
C ASN A 139 -9.11 -23.17 -2.89
N GLY A 140 -8.19 -23.15 -3.87
CA GLY A 140 -8.20 -24.01 -5.06
C GLY A 140 -9.16 -23.60 -6.17
N LYS A 141 -9.95 -22.53 -5.99
CA LYS A 141 -10.91 -21.98 -6.98
C LYS A 141 -10.55 -20.57 -7.44
N SER A 142 -9.89 -19.80 -6.59
CA SER A 142 -9.41 -18.44 -6.89
C SER A 142 -8.16 -18.48 -7.77
N SER A 143 -7.80 -17.33 -8.35
CA SER A 143 -6.70 -17.22 -9.31
C SER A 143 -5.61 -16.24 -8.84
N PRO A 144 -4.78 -16.62 -7.85
CA PRO A 144 -3.74 -15.75 -7.30
C PRO A 144 -2.59 -15.44 -8.28
N ARG A 145 -2.61 -16.03 -9.48
CA ARG A 145 -1.62 -15.81 -10.56
C ARG A 145 -2.21 -15.21 -11.83
N ALA A 146 -3.45 -14.72 -11.81
CA ALA A 146 -4.05 -14.02 -12.94
C ALA A 146 -3.34 -12.69 -13.25
N TYR A 147 -2.73 -12.10 -12.22
CA TYR A 147 -1.81 -10.97 -12.25
C TYR A 147 -0.64 -11.25 -11.30
N SER A 148 0.44 -10.50 -11.45
CA SER A 148 1.57 -10.52 -10.54
C SER A 148 1.15 -10.12 -9.11
N PHE A 149 1.36 -11.01 -8.15
CA PHE A 149 0.93 -10.84 -6.76
C PHE A 149 1.97 -11.47 -5.81
N TRP A 150 2.68 -10.66 -5.02
CA TRP A 150 3.66 -11.09 -4.00
C TRP A 150 2.96 -11.59 -2.73
N SER A 151 2.21 -12.68 -2.88
CA SER A 151 1.26 -13.18 -1.90
C SER A 151 1.87 -13.62 -0.57
N ALA A 152 3.04 -14.29 -0.60
CA ALA A 152 3.66 -14.78 0.62
C ALA A 152 4.21 -13.61 1.45
N ASP A 153 4.83 -12.63 0.81
CA ASP A 153 5.31 -11.44 1.50
C ASP A 153 4.15 -10.56 2.01
N ALA A 154 3.08 -10.37 1.23
CA ALA A 154 1.93 -9.59 1.67
C ALA A 154 1.23 -10.20 2.90
N ILE A 155 0.98 -11.51 2.89
CA ILE A 155 0.35 -12.22 4.02
C ILE A 155 1.28 -12.24 5.24
N ALA A 156 2.58 -12.47 5.04
CA ALA A 156 3.54 -12.39 6.15
C ALA A 156 3.59 -10.99 6.77
N ASN A 157 3.51 -9.92 5.96
CA ASN A 157 3.48 -8.54 6.46
C ASN A 157 2.17 -8.18 7.17
N PHE A 158 1.05 -8.81 6.82
CA PHE A 158 -0.18 -8.76 7.61
C PHE A 158 0.04 -9.42 8.99
N CYS A 159 0.63 -10.62 9.02
CA CYS A 159 0.91 -11.33 10.27
C CYS A 159 1.98 -10.68 11.16
N LYS A 160 2.81 -9.76 10.64
CA LYS A 160 3.67 -8.91 11.49
C LYS A 160 2.86 -7.94 12.36
N VAL A 161 1.70 -7.48 11.87
CA VAL A 161 0.79 -6.58 12.60
C VAL A 161 -0.19 -7.36 13.47
N HIS A 162 -0.76 -8.44 12.91
CA HIS A 162 -1.64 -9.37 13.61
C HIS A 162 -1.04 -10.78 13.63
N PRO A 163 -0.18 -11.11 14.62
CA PRO A 163 0.40 -12.46 14.73
C PRO A 163 -0.67 -13.55 14.69
N ASP A 164 -0.51 -14.49 13.76
CA ASP A 164 -1.40 -15.63 13.56
C ASP A 164 -0.60 -16.82 12.99
N ASP A 165 0.12 -17.49 13.89
CA ASP A 165 0.94 -18.64 13.54
C ASP A 165 0.11 -19.79 12.92
N PRO A 166 -1.08 -20.14 13.43
CA PRO A 166 -1.95 -21.14 12.80
C PRO A 166 -2.32 -20.82 11.34
N LEU A 167 -2.62 -19.55 11.02
CA LEU A 167 -2.88 -19.16 9.63
C LEU A 167 -1.64 -19.33 8.75
N LEU A 168 -0.46 -18.94 9.25
CA LEU A 168 0.79 -19.09 8.51
C LEU A 168 1.17 -20.56 8.29
N GLU A 169 0.98 -21.40 9.29
CA GLU A 169 1.14 -22.86 9.20
C GLU A 169 0.20 -23.47 8.15
N GLU A 170 -1.07 -23.06 8.17
CA GLU A 170 -2.10 -23.48 7.20
C GLU A 170 -1.71 -23.10 5.76
N LEU A 171 -1.27 -21.86 5.54
CA LEU A 171 -1.03 -21.31 4.22
C LEU A 171 0.36 -21.63 3.66
N PHE A 172 1.37 -21.90 4.50
CA PHE A 172 2.75 -22.13 4.07
C PHE A 172 2.87 -23.13 2.90
N PRO A 173 2.35 -24.37 2.97
CA PRO A 173 2.46 -25.31 1.84
C PRO A 173 1.73 -24.84 0.57
N LEU A 174 0.68 -24.02 0.70
CA LEU A 174 -0.06 -23.47 -0.45
C LEU A 174 0.72 -22.32 -1.11
N LEU A 175 1.39 -21.50 -0.30
CA LEU A 175 2.29 -20.43 -0.76
C LEU A 175 3.51 -21.01 -1.47
N GLU A 176 4.11 -22.08 -0.94
CA GLU A 176 5.20 -22.80 -1.61
C GLU A 176 4.77 -23.28 -3.00
N LYS A 177 3.64 -23.99 -3.08
CA LYS A 177 3.10 -24.48 -4.35
C LYS A 177 2.79 -23.35 -5.33
N ASN A 178 2.33 -22.20 -4.84
CA ASN A 178 2.09 -21.03 -5.68
C ASN A 178 3.40 -20.45 -6.25
N TYR A 179 4.43 -20.36 -5.42
CA TYR A 179 5.76 -19.89 -5.81
C TYR A 179 6.40 -20.83 -6.87
N GLU A 180 6.33 -22.14 -6.64
CA GLU A 180 6.82 -23.15 -7.59
C GLU A 180 6.08 -23.07 -8.94
N ALA A 181 4.78 -22.79 -8.91
CA ALA A 181 4.01 -22.60 -10.14
C ALA A 181 4.44 -21.34 -10.90
N TRP A 182 4.75 -20.23 -10.20
CA TRP A 182 5.35 -19.07 -10.84
C TRP A 182 6.71 -19.38 -11.46
N GLU A 183 7.57 -20.14 -10.78
CA GLU A 183 8.85 -20.57 -11.35
C GLU A 183 8.64 -21.38 -12.63
N LYS A 184 7.77 -22.38 -12.58
CA LYS A 184 7.47 -23.22 -13.75
C LYS A 184 6.98 -22.40 -14.96
N ASP A 185 6.13 -21.42 -14.71
CA ASP A 185 5.45 -20.69 -15.78
C ASP A 185 6.26 -19.48 -16.28
N LYS A 186 7.06 -18.84 -15.42
CA LYS A 186 7.63 -17.51 -15.65
C LYS A 186 9.14 -17.40 -15.44
N LEU A 187 9.81 -18.36 -14.82
CA LEU A 187 11.27 -18.34 -14.71
C LEU A 187 11.89 -18.75 -16.05
N HIS A 188 12.67 -17.87 -16.64
CA HIS A 188 13.41 -18.15 -17.86
C HIS A 188 14.76 -18.83 -17.55
N GLU A 189 15.31 -19.58 -18.51
CA GLU A 189 16.61 -20.27 -18.38
C GLU A 189 17.79 -19.32 -18.07
N ASN A 190 17.63 -18.03 -18.37
CA ASN A 190 18.61 -17.00 -18.06
C ASN A 190 18.58 -16.58 -16.57
N GLY A 191 17.64 -17.11 -15.79
CA GLY A 191 17.46 -16.86 -14.36
C GLY A 191 16.61 -15.65 -14.00
N LEU A 192 16.04 -14.93 -14.97
CA LEU A 192 15.08 -13.85 -14.74
C LEU A 192 13.65 -14.36 -14.90
N PHE A 193 12.73 -13.79 -14.13
CA PHE A 193 11.31 -13.94 -14.38
C PHE A 193 10.86 -12.98 -15.49
N TRP A 194 9.96 -13.44 -16.34
CA TRP A 194 9.32 -12.61 -17.37
C TRP A 194 7.83 -12.43 -17.10
N GLN A 195 7.25 -11.34 -17.59
CA GLN A 195 5.81 -11.10 -17.51
C GLN A 195 5.33 -10.19 -18.65
N TYR A 196 4.03 -10.28 -18.96
CA TYR A 196 3.34 -9.28 -19.78
C TYR A 196 3.05 -8.04 -18.93
N ASP A 197 3.28 -6.84 -19.46
CA ASP A 197 2.97 -5.60 -18.76
C ASP A 197 1.51 -5.54 -18.25
N ASN A 198 0.52 -5.99 -19.04
CA ASN A 198 -0.86 -6.07 -18.60
C ASN A 198 -1.10 -7.05 -17.44
N ARG A 199 -0.28 -8.10 -17.30
CA ARG A 199 -0.33 -9.04 -16.17
C ARG A 199 0.41 -8.53 -14.94
N ASP A 200 1.16 -7.45 -15.06
CA ASP A 200 1.56 -6.60 -13.92
C ASP A 200 0.51 -5.55 -13.57
N GLY A 201 -0.62 -5.50 -14.31
CA GLY A 201 -1.61 -4.44 -14.21
C GLY A 201 -1.15 -3.13 -14.86
N MET A 202 -0.18 -3.18 -15.79
CA MET A 202 0.52 -2.02 -16.35
C MET A 202 0.46 -1.97 -17.88
N GLU A 203 -0.72 -2.16 -18.46
CA GLU A 203 -0.88 -2.31 -19.90
C GLU A 203 -0.57 -1.03 -20.69
N VAL A 204 -0.14 -1.23 -21.94
CA VAL A 204 0.30 -0.14 -22.83
C VAL A 204 1.52 0.60 -22.25
N SER A 205 2.44 -0.12 -21.59
CA SER A 205 3.71 0.46 -21.14
C SER A 205 4.62 0.76 -22.35
N ILE A 206 5.47 1.79 -22.25
CA ILE A 206 6.39 2.15 -23.34
C ILE A 206 7.37 1.00 -23.59
N SER A 207 7.91 0.40 -22.53
CA SER A 207 8.82 -0.75 -22.65
C SER A 207 8.14 -1.95 -23.32
N GLY A 208 6.84 -2.15 -23.09
CA GLY A 208 6.03 -3.19 -23.71
C GLY A 208 5.97 -3.08 -25.23
N SER A 209 6.02 -1.85 -25.78
CA SER A 209 6.01 -1.60 -27.23
C SER A 209 7.24 -2.11 -27.99
N TYR A 210 8.28 -2.55 -27.28
CA TYR A 210 9.52 -3.07 -27.87
C TYR A 210 9.57 -4.60 -27.92
N ALA A 211 8.55 -5.29 -27.41
CA ALA A 211 8.45 -6.74 -27.42
C ALA A 211 7.51 -7.22 -28.53
N GLU A 212 7.81 -8.40 -29.08
CA GLU A 212 6.90 -9.15 -29.95
C GLU A 212 6.75 -10.57 -29.37
N PRO A 213 5.57 -10.97 -28.86
CA PRO A 213 4.35 -10.16 -28.74
C PRO A 213 4.48 -8.98 -27.74
N TYR A 214 3.56 -8.01 -27.86
CA TYR A 214 3.55 -6.79 -27.04
C TYR A 214 3.59 -7.08 -25.53
N GLY A 215 4.37 -6.29 -24.78
CA GLY A 215 4.33 -6.29 -23.32
C GLY A 215 5.23 -7.32 -22.64
N HIS A 216 5.83 -8.26 -23.37
CA HIS A 216 6.68 -9.28 -22.78
C HIS A 216 8.05 -8.72 -22.38
N GLY A 217 8.37 -8.74 -21.08
CA GLY A 217 9.69 -8.33 -20.62
C GLY A 217 10.17 -9.04 -19.37
N TYR A 218 11.48 -9.07 -19.20
CA TYR A 218 12.09 -9.20 -17.88
C TYR A 218 11.98 -7.84 -17.20
N ARG A 219 11.04 -7.74 -16.26
CA ARG A 219 10.63 -6.48 -15.63
C ARG A 219 11.09 -6.44 -14.18
N ALA A 220 11.40 -5.24 -13.68
CA ALA A 220 11.79 -5.04 -12.28
C ALA A 220 10.67 -5.42 -11.30
N THR A 221 9.40 -5.34 -11.74
CA THR A 221 8.20 -5.79 -11.04
C THR A 221 8.28 -7.25 -10.60
N ILE A 222 7.98 -8.20 -11.49
CA ILE A 222 7.84 -9.62 -11.14
C ILE A 222 9.11 -10.21 -10.53
N ASN A 223 10.30 -9.76 -10.95
CA ASN A 223 11.55 -10.23 -10.34
C ASN A 223 11.63 -9.79 -8.87
N SER A 224 11.24 -8.56 -8.55
CA SER A 224 11.22 -8.08 -7.16
C SER A 224 10.15 -8.77 -6.32
N TYR A 225 8.98 -9.07 -6.91
CA TYR A 225 7.90 -9.80 -6.26
C TYR A 225 8.31 -11.23 -5.91
N MET A 226 8.98 -11.92 -6.84
CA MET A 226 9.49 -13.28 -6.59
C MET A 226 10.64 -13.27 -5.58
N TYR A 227 11.48 -12.24 -5.55
CA TYR A 227 12.44 -12.06 -4.45
C TYR A 227 11.72 -11.94 -3.10
N ALA A 228 10.68 -11.12 -3.04
CA ALA A 228 9.91 -10.89 -1.81
C ALA A 228 9.27 -12.17 -1.28
N ASP A 229 8.59 -12.92 -2.15
CA ASP A 229 7.96 -14.18 -1.78
C ASP A 229 9.00 -15.23 -1.38
N ALA A 230 10.15 -15.31 -2.04
CA ALA A 230 11.24 -16.19 -1.61
C ALA A 230 11.77 -15.81 -0.22
N ARG A 231 11.97 -14.52 0.08
CA ARG A 231 12.36 -14.08 1.43
C ARG A 231 11.27 -14.37 2.46
N ALA A 232 9.99 -14.25 2.10
CA ALA A 232 8.89 -14.60 3.00
C ALA A 232 8.87 -16.10 3.29
N LEU A 233 8.96 -16.94 2.27
CA LEU A 233 9.00 -18.40 2.40
C LEU A 233 10.23 -18.89 3.18
N GLU A 234 11.39 -18.25 3.03
CA GLU A 234 12.55 -18.49 3.89
C GLU A 234 12.20 -18.28 5.37
N ARG A 235 11.62 -17.11 5.71
CA ARG A 235 11.26 -16.78 7.10
C ARG A 235 10.20 -17.71 7.67
N LEU A 236 9.20 -18.07 6.86
CA LEU A 236 8.16 -19.03 7.25
C LEU A 236 8.75 -20.42 7.47
N ALA A 237 9.59 -20.91 6.55
CA ALA A 237 10.28 -22.18 6.71
C ALA A 237 11.12 -22.23 8.00
N LYS A 238 11.87 -21.16 8.31
CA LYS A 238 12.59 -21.03 9.57
C LYS A 238 11.64 -21.13 10.78
N LYS A 239 10.52 -20.42 10.74
CA LYS A 239 9.50 -20.45 11.80
C LYS A 239 8.91 -21.84 12.00
N MET A 240 8.73 -22.61 10.93
CA MET A 240 8.22 -23.99 10.98
C MET A 240 9.30 -25.05 11.30
N GLY A 241 10.55 -24.65 11.52
CA GLY A 241 11.67 -25.58 11.75
C GLY A 241 12.13 -26.34 10.50
N GLU A 242 11.72 -25.89 9.31
CA GLU A 242 11.98 -26.52 8.01
C GLU A 242 13.33 -26.05 7.42
N SER A 243 14.44 -26.42 8.08
CA SER A 243 15.80 -25.93 7.76
C SER A 243 16.25 -26.12 6.29
N GLN A 244 15.80 -27.20 5.64
CA GLN A 244 16.09 -27.44 4.22
C GLN A 244 15.37 -26.43 3.32
N LYS A 245 14.08 -26.18 3.60
CA LYS A 245 13.28 -25.18 2.87
C LYS A 245 13.77 -23.76 3.14
N GLU A 246 14.15 -23.45 4.38
CA GLU A 246 14.78 -22.17 4.72
C GLU A 246 16.01 -21.93 3.83
N THR A 247 16.90 -22.93 3.74
CA THR A 247 18.11 -22.84 2.91
C THR A 247 17.77 -22.70 1.43
N LEU A 248 16.79 -23.46 0.94
CA LEU A 248 16.33 -23.39 -0.45
C LEU A 248 15.84 -21.99 -0.82
N TYR A 249 14.90 -21.43 -0.06
CA TYR A 249 14.32 -20.12 -0.39
C TYR A 249 15.30 -18.97 -0.16
N ARG A 250 16.20 -19.08 0.81
CA ARG A 250 17.33 -18.14 0.95
C ARG A 250 18.19 -18.12 -0.32
N GLN A 251 18.59 -19.28 -0.83
CA GLN A 251 19.39 -19.38 -2.05
C GLN A 251 18.66 -18.83 -3.27
N LYS A 252 17.35 -19.12 -3.42
CA LYS A 252 16.52 -18.57 -4.49
C LYS A 252 16.47 -17.04 -4.42
N ALA A 253 16.20 -16.47 -3.25
CA ALA A 253 16.14 -15.04 -3.07
C ALA A 253 17.48 -14.36 -3.40
N GLU A 254 18.60 -14.89 -2.90
CA GLU A 254 19.93 -14.33 -3.23
C GLU A 254 20.24 -14.42 -4.73
N LYS A 255 19.82 -15.50 -5.41
CA LYS A 255 19.98 -15.62 -6.86
C LYS A 255 19.15 -14.59 -7.63
N ILE A 256 17.90 -14.38 -7.24
CA ILE A 256 17.02 -13.38 -7.85
C ILE A 256 17.58 -11.97 -7.61
N LYS A 257 17.99 -11.64 -6.37
CA LYS A 257 18.65 -10.37 -6.04
C LYS A 257 19.88 -10.12 -6.90
N GLN A 258 20.76 -11.13 -7.05
CA GLN A 258 21.91 -11.03 -7.93
C GLN A 258 21.49 -10.73 -9.38
N ASN A 259 20.49 -11.45 -9.90
CA ASN A 259 20.03 -11.26 -11.28
C ASN A 259 19.39 -9.89 -11.50
N ILE A 260 18.59 -9.37 -10.56
CA ILE A 260 18.05 -8.00 -10.62
C ILE A 260 19.19 -6.99 -10.71
N ASN A 261 20.13 -7.04 -9.76
CA ASN A 261 21.20 -6.04 -9.67
C ASN A 261 22.20 -6.13 -10.83
N THR A 262 22.44 -7.31 -11.39
CA THR A 262 23.46 -7.49 -12.46
C THR A 262 22.91 -7.51 -13.87
N ARG A 263 21.60 -7.77 -14.05
CA ARG A 263 20.99 -7.91 -15.39
C ARG A 263 19.91 -6.90 -15.69
N LEU A 264 19.23 -6.34 -14.68
CA LEU A 264 18.18 -5.34 -14.91
C LEU A 264 18.65 -3.90 -14.67
N TRP A 265 19.86 -3.72 -14.12
CA TRP A 265 20.47 -2.41 -13.95
C TRP A 265 21.19 -1.98 -15.23
N ASP A 266 20.72 -0.89 -15.85
CA ASP A 266 21.40 -0.22 -16.97
C ASP A 266 22.37 0.80 -16.39
N SER A 267 23.67 0.51 -16.45
CA SER A 267 24.71 1.40 -15.89
C SER A 267 24.82 2.74 -16.60
N ASN A 268 24.43 2.82 -17.88
CA ASN A 268 24.47 4.08 -18.63
C ASN A 268 23.27 4.96 -18.28
N ALA A 269 22.10 4.35 -18.07
CA ALA A 269 20.91 5.07 -17.63
C ALA A 269 20.91 5.34 -16.11
N GLU A 270 21.75 4.63 -15.35
CA GLU A 270 21.76 4.59 -13.88
C GLU A 270 20.38 4.25 -13.32
N PHE A 271 19.74 3.24 -13.91
CA PHE A 271 18.34 2.90 -13.62
C PHE A 271 18.03 1.43 -13.90
N PHE A 272 17.04 0.87 -13.18
CA PHE A 272 16.50 -0.44 -13.50
C PHE A 272 15.53 -0.35 -14.66
N LYS A 273 15.82 -1.05 -15.77
CA LYS A 273 15.04 -0.97 -17.00
C LYS A 273 14.56 -2.34 -17.47
N VAL A 274 13.48 -2.34 -18.23
CA VAL A 274 12.93 -3.56 -18.81
C VAL A 274 13.85 -4.04 -19.93
N ILE A 275 14.09 -5.34 -19.95
CA ILE A 275 14.63 -6.06 -21.11
C ILE A 275 13.45 -6.75 -21.80
N PRO A 276 13.00 -6.28 -22.97
CA PRO A 276 11.94 -6.94 -23.71
C PRO A 276 12.39 -8.35 -24.13
N LEU A 277 11.47 -9.32 -24.10
CA LEU A 277 11.77 -10.68 -24.55
C LEU A 277 12.12 -10.69 -26.05
N GLY A 278 13.03 -11.57 -26.45
CA GLY A 278 13.49 -11.69 -27.84
C GLY A 278 14.54 -10.67 -28.29
N ARG A 279 14.96 -9.73 -27.43
CA ARG A 279 15.96 -8.69 -27.78
C ARG A 279 17.39 -8.98 -27.32
N ASN A 280 17.77 -10.25 -27.21
CA ASN A 280 19.11 -10.68 -26.81
C ASN A 280 19.69 -9.90 -25.61
N MET A 281 18.93 -9.82 -24.52
CA MET A 281 19.30 -9.09 -23.30
C MET A 281 19.54 -7.58 -23.44
N SER A 282 19.03 -6.96 -24.51
CA SER A 282 19.09 -5.50 -24.70
C SER A 282 17.95 -4.80 -23.96
N PHE A 283 18.27 -3.73 -23.23
CA PHE A 283 17.26 -2.90 -22.58
C PHE A 283 16.34 -2.20 -23.59
N SER A 284 15.11 -1.94 -23.17
CA SER A 284 14.32 -0.83 -23.72
C SER A 284 15.06 0.50 -23.47
N ASP A 285 14.76 1.55 -24.22
CA ASP A 285 15.41 2.86 -24.11
C ASP A 285 14.81 3.77 -23.02
N ILE A 286 13.77 3.32 -22.33
CA ILE A 286 12.94 4.10 -21.40
C ILE A 286 13.22 3.79 -19.92
N ARG A 287 13.21 4.82 -19.06
CA ARG A 287 12.97 4.68 -17.61
C ARG A 287 11.49 4.75 -17.31
N GLU A 288 10.97 3.72 -16.66
CA GLU A 288 9.58 3.66 -16.20
C GLU A 288 9.56 3.59 -14.67
N GLN A 289 8.52 4.16 -14.06
CA GLN A 289 8.41 4.30 -12.61
C GLN A 289 8.57 2.98 -11.86
N HIS A 290 8.12 1.87 -12.43
CA HIS A 290 8.27 0.54 -11.82
C HIS A 290 9.74 0.10 -11.65
N GLY A 291 10.70 0.79 -12.28
CA GLY A 291 12.13 0.63 -11.98
C GLY A 291 12.52 0.97 -10.54
N PHE A 292 11.66 1.67 -9.77
CA PHE A 292 11.84 1.86 -8.33
C PHE A 292 11.36 0.67 -7.47
N THR A 293 10.65 -0.31 -8.05
CA THR A 293 10.12 -1.49 -7.33
C THR A 293 11.17 -2.28 -6.53
N PRO A 294 12.43 -2.45 -6.99
CA PRO A 294 13.43 -3.19 -6.21
C PRO A 294 13.66 -2.65 -4.79
N TRP A 295 13.52 -1.34 -4.56
CA TRP A 295 13.65 -0.73 -3.23
C TRP A 295 12.43 -1.00 -2.33
N TYR A 296 11.27 -1.36 -2.89
CA TYR A 296 10.12 -1.85 -2.11
C TYR A 296 10.51 -3.06 -1.24
N PHE A 297 11.47 -3.86 -1.70
CA PHE A 297 11.92 -5.07 -0.99
C PHE A 297 13.39 -5.01 -0.54
N ASN A 298 14.00 -3.82 -0.53
CA ASN A 298 15.39 -3.60 -0.11
C ASN A 298 16.41 -4.45 -0.89
N ILE A 299 16.23 -4.56 -2.22
CA ILE A 299 17.07 -5.39 -3.10
C ILE A 299 18.39 -4.71 -3.51
N PRO A 300 18.38 -3.45 -3.97
CA PRO A 300 19.59 -2.83 -4.52
C PRO A 300 20.67 -2.59 -3.44
N PRO A 301 21.94 -2.41 -3.82
CA PRO A 301 22.96 -1.83 -2.95
C PRO A 301 22.80 -0.31 -2.81
N ASP A 302 23.43 0.29 -1.79
CA ASP A 302 23.46 1.76 -1.57
C ASP A 302 23.89 2.54 -2.82
N SER A 303 24.88 2.05 -3.57
CA SER A 303 25.42 2.71 -4.75
C SER A 303 24.41 2.91 -5.89
N TYR A 304 23.31 2.15 -5.91
CA TYR A 304 22.29 2.30 -6.95
C TYR A 304 21.27 3.39 -6.60
N SER A 305 21.36 3.98 -5.41
CA SER A 305 20.46 5.05 -4.98
C SER A 305 20.53 6.30 -5.88
N VAL A 306 21.54 6.42 -6.75
CA VAL A 306 21.64 7.46 -7.78
C VAL A 306 20.41 7.54 -8.68
N ALA A 307 19.69 6.43 -8.89
CA ALA A 307 18.43 6.40 -9.64
C ALA A 307 17.37 7.36 -9.08
N TRP A 308 17.39 7.65 -7.78
CA TRP A 308 16.40 8.51 -7.14
C TRP A 308 16.54 9.98 -7.51
N LYS A 309 17.66 10.41 -8.12
CA LYS A 309 17.81 11.77 -8.64
C LYS A 309 16.77 12.12 -9.71
N TYR A 310 16.24 11.11 -10.42
CA TYR A 310 15.24 11.29 -11.46
C TYR A 310 13.82 11.48 -10.91
N LEU A 311 13.55 11.12 -9.65
CA LEU A 311 12.17 11.11 -9.15
C LEU A 311 11.58 12.52 -9.03
N MET A 312 12.39 13.48 -8.58
CA MET A 312 11.99 14.88 -8.39
C MET A 312 12.29 15.78 -9.61
N ASP A 313 12.76 15.21 -10.72
CA ASP A 313 13.06 15.94 -11.95
C ASP A 313 11.82 16.02 -12.85
N THR A 314 11.46 17.24 -13.26
CA THR A 314 10.31 17.52 -14.12
C THR A 314 10.48 17.05 -15.57
N ASN A 315 11.71 16.78 -16.01
CA ASN A 315 11.95 16.10 -17.28
C ASN A 315 11.78 14.58 -17.18
N HIS A 316 11.72 14.04 -15.97
CA HIS A 316 11.57 12.61 -15.73
C HIS A 316 10.21 12.33 -15.08
N PHE A 317 10.15 12.09 -13.77
CA PHE A 317 8.93 11.55 -13.15
C PHE A 317 8.07 12.58 -12.42
N PHE A 318 8.62 13.75 -12.08
CA PHE A 318 7.91 14.71 -11.23
C PHE A 318 6.95 15.56 -12.05
N ALA A 319 5.64 15.43 -11.78
CA ALA A 319 4.61 16.23 -12.42
C ALA A 319 3.67 16.87 -11.38
N PRO A 320 2.90 17.92 -11.70
CA PRO A 320 2.08 18.65 -10.74
C PRO A 320 1.07 17.82 -9.92
N TYR A 321 0.52 16.74 -10.48
CA TYR A 321 -0.46 15.86 -9.82
C TYR A 321 0.07 14.48 -9.44
N GLY A 322 1.39 14.26 -9.49
CA GLY A 322 1.99 13.02 -9.00
C GLY A 322 3.22 12.58 -9.78
N ILE A 323 3.50 11.29 -9.66
CA ILE A 323 4.66 10.64 -10.27
C ILE A 323 4.18 9.96 -11.56
N THR A 324 4.72 10.38 -12.71
CA THR A 324 4.35 9.76 -13.99
C THR A 324 4.85 8.33 -14.10
N THR A 325 4.10 7.47 -14.80
CA THR A 325 4.47 6.06 -14.99
C THR A 325 5.68 5.86 -15.92
N ALA A 326 5.99 6.84 -16.76
CA ALA A 326 7.16 6.89 -17.63
C ALA A 326 7.85 8.26 -17.55
N GLU A 327 9.15 8.33 -17.86
CA GLU A 327 9.87 9.60 -17.87
C GLU A 327 9.33 10.56 -18.96
N GLN A 328 9.05 11.80 -18.57
CA GLN A 328 8.36 12.81 -19.38
C GLN A 328 9.14 13.22 -20.65
N CYS A 329 10.47 13.13 -20.63
CA CYS A 329 11.32 13.51 -21.76
C CYS A 329 11.37 12.46 -22.88
N HIS A 330 10.79 11.28 -22.69
CA HIS A 330 10.85 10.21 -23.68
C HIS A 330 9.88 10.48 -24.86
N PRO A 331 10.28 10.28 -26.13
CA PRO A 331 9.44 10.59 -27.29
C PRO A 331 8.11 9.83 -27.38
N LYS A 332 8.00 8.68 -26.68
CA LYS A 332 6.77 7.88 -26.58
C LYS A 332 5.92 8.20 -25.34
N PHE A 333 6.32 9.17 -24.51
CA PHE A 333 5.50 9.62 -23.39
C PHE A 333 4.21 10.26 -23.92
N ILE A 334 3.05 9.76 -23.49
CA ILE A 334 1.76 10.24 -23.98
C ILE A 334 0.72 10.31 -22.88
N ILE A 335 -0.08 11.38 -22.91
CA ILE A 335 -1.31 11.52 -22.13
C ILE A 335 -2.47 11.48 -23.12
N ALA A 336 -3.04 10.30 -23.33
CA ALA A 336 -4.07 10.07 -24.34
C ALA A 336 -5.48 9.97 -23.71
N TYR A 337 -6.42 10.67 -24.33
CA TYR A 337 -7.86 10.55 -24.07
C TYR A 337 -8.57 9.66 -25.11
N GLU A 338 -7.81 8.87 -25.86
CA GLU A 338 -8.26 7.95 -26.92
C GLU A 338 -7.51 6.60 -26.85
N GLY A 339 -8.05 5.55 -27.48
CA GLY A 339 -7.47 4.19 -27.47
C GLY A 339 -7.80 3.34 -26.24
N HIS A 340 -6.83 2.67 -25.61
CA HIS A 340 -7.06 1.89 -24.39
C HIS A 340 -7.22 2.80 -23.16
N GLU A 341 -8.23 2.61 -22.30
CA GLU A 341 -8.52 3.52 -21.17
C GLU A 341 -7.46 3.46 -20.06
N CYS A 342 -6.90 2.28 -19.80
CA CYS A 342 -5.90 2.06 -18.75
C CYS A 342 -4.46 2.12 -19.28
N ARG A 343 -3.99 3.25 -19.83
CA ARG A 343 -2.61 3.33 -20.36
C ARG A 343 -1.57 3.62 -19.27
N TRP A 344 -0.37 3.06 -19.44
CA TRP A 344 0.78 3.18 -18.53
C TRP A 344 2.03 3.81 -19.18
N ASP A 345 1.85 4.53 -20.28
CA ASP A 345 2.90 5.21 -21.05
C ASP A 345 3.04 6.71 -20.72
N GLY A 346 2.58 7.14 -19.54
CA GLY A 346 2.68 8.53 -19.12
C GLY A 346 1.82 8.94 -17.92
N PRO A 347 0.54 8.53 -17.83
CA PRO A 347 -0.34 8.96 -16.73
C PRO A 347 0.21 8.65 -15.33
N VAL A 348 -0.28 9.39 -14.33
CA VAL A 348 -0.04 9.06 -12.93
C VAL A 348 -1.00 7.94 -12.52
N TRP A 349 -0.47 6.88 -11.93
CA TRP A 349 -1.26 5.79 -11.38
C TRP A 349 -1.10 5.72 -9.85
N PRO A 350 -2.20 5.75 -9.07
CA PRO A 350 -2.17 5.51 -7.63
C PRO A 350 -1.42 4.23 -7.24
N PHE A 351 -1.60 3.14 -8.00
CA PHE A 351 -0.89 1.87 -7.81
C PHE A 351 0.64 2.05 -7.79
N SER A 352 1.18 2.65 -8.85
CA SER A 352 2.64 2.80 -9.01
C SER A 352 3.20 3.87 -8.06
N THR A 353 2.39 4.88 -7.76
CA THR A 353 2.69 5.89 -6.72
C THR A 353 2.84 5.23 -5.35
N SER A 354 1.95 4.32 -4.98
CA SER A 354 2.06 3.52 -3.74
C SER A 354 3.33 2.68 -3.70
N VAL A 355 3.64 1.94 -4.77
CA VAL A 355 4.88 1.16 -4.85
C VAL A 355 6.11 2.06 -4.68
N THR A 356 6.14 3.21 -5.36
CA THR A 356 7.26 4.16 -5.33
C THR A 356 7.42 4.80 -3.96
N LEU A 357 6.34 5.21 -3.30
CA LEU A 357 6.39 5.82 -1.97
C LEU A 357 6.77 4.81 -0.88
N THR A 358 6.32 3.54 -0.97
CA THR A 358 6.81 2.49 -0.08
C THR A 358 8.31 2.22 -0.29
N ALA A 359 8.74 2.16 -1.55
CA ALA A 359 10.14 2.02 -1.91
C ALA A 359 11.00 3.20 -1.39
N LEU A 360 10.50 4.43 -1.48
CA LEU A 360 11.18 5.62 -0.97
C LEU A 360 11.26 5.61 0.56
N ALA A 361 10.19 5.22 1.24
CA ALA A 361 10.21 5.07 2.69
C ALA A 361 11.26 4.04 3.13
N ASN A 362 11.39 2.92 2.40
CA ASN A 362 12.44 1.93 2.64
C ASN A 362 13.84 2.48 2.39
N LEU A 363 14.05 3.19 1.27
CA LEU A 363 15.32 3.85 0.96
C LEU A 363 15.75 4.75 2.13
N LEU A 364 14.89 5.68 2.55
CA LEU A 364 15.19 6.64 3.60
C LEU A 364 15.41 6.01 4.99
N ASN A 365 14.96 4.77 5.18
CA ASN A 365 15.13 4.04 6.44
C ASN A 365 16.35 3.11 6.45
N ASN A 366 16.66 2.50 5.31
CA ASN A 366 17.53 1.32 5.25
C ASN A 366 18.81 1.54 4.42
N TYR A 367 18.91 2.67 3.72
CA TYR A 367 20.00 2.95 2.78
C TYR A 367 20.77 4.21 3.17
N LYS A 368 22.05 4.24 2.82
CA LYS A 368 22.87 5.46 2.86
C LYS A 368 22.88 6.09 1.48
N GLN A 369 22.36 7.30 1.37
CA GLN A 369 22.25 8.02 0.11
C GLN A 369 22.04 9.53 0.33
N GLU A 370 22.23 10.32 -0.73
CA GLU A 370 22.14 11.79 -0.71
C GLU A 370 21.26 12.39 -1.82
N TYR A 371 20.61 11.54 -2.62
CA TYR A 371 19.88 11.93 -3.83
C TYR A 371 18.45 12.38 -3.57
N ILE A 372 17.84 11.92 -2.48
CA ILE A 372 16.46 12.23 -2.12
C ILE A 372 16.31 12.32 -0.60
N SER A 373 15.41 13.15 -0.12
CA SER A 373 15.28 13.52 1.29
C SER A 373 13.91 13.15 1.88
N LYS A 374 13.80 13.27 3.22
CA LYS A 374 12.50 13.22 3.91
C LYS A 374 11.52 14.29 3.40
N ARG A 375 12.03 15.46 2.99
CA ARG A 375 11.22 16.54 2.43
C ARG A 375 10.61 16.12 1.10
N ASP A 376 11.35 15.40 0.26
CA ASP A 376 10.82 14.90 -1.02
C ASP A 376 9.75 13.83 -0.82
N TYR A 377 9.95 12.90 0.13
CA TYR A 377 8.91 11.93 0.52
C TYR A 377 7.62 12.65 0.97
N TRP A 378 7.75 13.65 1.84
CA TRP A 378 6.62 14.44 2.31
C TRP A 378 5.94 15.20 1.16
N THR A 379 6.70 15.85 0.28
CA THR A 379 6.18 16.56 -0.89
C THR A 379 5.37 15.63 -1.80
N LEU A 380 5.90 14.45 -2.13
CA LEU A 380 5.22 13.49 -2.98
C LEU A 380 3.98 12.87 -2.31
N LEU A 381 4.04 12.57 -1.01
CA LEU A 381 2.88 12.07 -0.27
C LEU A 381 1.78 13.14 -0.14
N SER A 382 2.16 14.39 0.13
CA SER A 382 1.21 15.51 0.12
C SER A 382 0.61 15.67 -1.27
N GLN A 383 1.41 15.68 -2.34
CA GLN A 383 0.89 15.74 -3.71
C GLN A 383 -0.08 14.60 -4.03
N TYR A 384 0.24 13.37 -3.63
CA TYR A 384 -0.64 12.24 -3.79
C TYR A 384 -1.95 12.41 -3.00
N SER A 385 -1.91 12.97 -1.79
CA SER A 385 -3.13 13.35 -1.07
C SER A 385 -3.95 14.39 -1.83
N HIS A 386 -3.28 15.39 -2.40
CA HIS A 386 -3.95 16.47 -3.15
C HIS A 386 -4.60 15.98 -4.44
N SER A 387 -4.07 14.91 -5.04
CA SER A 387 -4.62 14.30 -6.25
C SER A 387 -5.89 13.48 -6.00
N HIS A 388 -6.24 13.14 -4.74
CA HIS A 388 -7.45 12.39 -4.41
C HIS A 388 -8.70 13.28 -4.41
N ARG A 389 -8.93 13.99 -5.50
CA ARG A 389 -10.03 14.93 -5.64
C ARG A 389 -10.59 14.86 -7.06
N ILE A 390 -11.86 15.16 -7.21
CA ILE A 390 -12.46 15.48 -8.50
C ILE A 390 -12.96 16.93 -8.46
N HIS A 391 -12.79 17.65 -9.56
CA HIS A 391 -13.24 19.01 -9.73
C HIS A 391 -14.43 19.02 -10.68
N PHE A 392 -15.62 19.37 -10.19
CA PHE A 392 -16.80 19.50 -11.05
C PHE A 392 -16.85 20.87 -11.74
N ASP A 393 -16.43 21.91 -11.02
CA ASP A 393 -16.23 23.27 -11.49
C ASP A 393 -15.21 23.99 -10.57
N SER A 394 -14.95 25.28 -10.80
CA SER A 394 -13.97 26.07 -10.03
C SER A 394 -14.32 26.24 -8.55
N SER A 395 -15.54 25.93 -8.13
CA SER A 395 -16.06 26.13 -6.77
C SER A 395 -16.33 24.84 -6.02
N LYS A 396 -16.45 23.71 -6.72
CA LYS A 396 -16.79 22.41 -6.11
C LYS A 396 -15.74 21.34 -6.41
N SER A 397 -15.01 20.96 -5.37
CA SER A 397 -14.15 19.78 -5.33
C SER A 397 -14.59 18.85 -4.22
N VAL A 398 -14.55 17.53 -4.47
CA VAL A 398 -14.84 16.51 -3.46
C VAL A 398 -13.74 15.46 -3.46
N PRO A 399 -13.48 14.79 -2.31
CA PRO A 399 -12.65 13.59 -2.25
C PRO A 399 -13.06 12.57 -3.31
N TRP A 400 -12.08 12.09 -4.07
CA TRP A 400 -12.28 11.11 -5.14
C TRP A 400 -11.02 10.28 -5.33
N ILE A 401 -11.17 9.01 -5.67
CA ILE A 401 -10.08 8.13 -6.11
C ILE A 401 -10.61 7.31 -7.27
N ASP A 402 -9.84 7.30 -8.36
CA ASP A 402 -10.14 6.59 -9.60
C ASP A 402 -8.88 5.90 -10.14
N GLU A 403 -8.93 5.44 -11.38
CA GLU A 403 -7.89 4.60 -11.97
C GLU A 403 -6.57 5.34 -12.26
N ASN A 404 -6.60 6.40 -13.07
CA ASN A 404 -5.41 7.13 -13.51
C ASN A 404 -5.65 8.63 -13.67
N ILE A 405 -4.59 9.41 -13.51
CA ILE A 405 -4.65 10.87 -13.42
C ILE A 405 -3.80 11.47 -14.53
N ASN A 406 -4.33 12.54 -15.14
CA ASN A 406 -3.55 13.43 -15.97
C ASN A 406 -2.52 14.18 -15.12
N PRO A 407 -1.21 13.97 -15.33
CA PRO A 407 -0.16 14.51 -14.48
C PRO A 407 -0.16 16.04 -14.36
N TYR A 408 -0.78 16.75 -15.32
CA TYR A 408 -0.73 18.20 -15.42
C TYR A 408 -2.03 18.88 -15.00
N THR A 409 -3.18 18.20 -15.14
CA THR A 409 -4.51 18.80 -14.89
C THR A 409 -5.25 18.20 -13.70
N GLY A 410 -4.84 17.02 -13.22
CA GLY A 410 -5.53 16.31 -12.15
C GLY A 410 -6.82 15.61 -12.58
N ASP A 411 -7.14 15.63 -13.88
CA ASP A 411 -8.31 14.92 -14.41
C ASP A 411 -8.14 13.40 -14.36
N TRP A 412 -9.22 12.68 -14.04
CA TRP A 412 -9.23 11.21 -14.02
C TRP A 412 -9.48 10.68 -15.44
N ILE A 413 -8.41 10.29 -16.12
CA ILE A 413 -8.42 10.03 -17.58
C ILE A 413 -9.40 8.91 -17.93
N SER A 414 -9.27 7.72 -17.31
CA SER A 414 -10.14 6.57 -17.59
C SER A 414 -11.62 6.93 -17.42
N ARG A 415 -11.94 7.66 -16.35
CA ARG A 415 -13.30 8.14 -16.06
C ARG A 415 -13.81 9.06 -17.17
N THR A 416 -13.05 10.11 -17.50
CA THR A 416 -13.42 11.08 -18.55
C THR A 416 -13.60 10.40 -19.90
N ARG A 417 -12.77 9.42 -20.23
CA ARG A 417 -12.89 8.62 -21.45
C ARG A 417 -14.13 7.75 -21.47
N LEU A 418 -14.38 6.97 -20.42
CA LEU A 418 -15.54 6.07 -20.34
C LEU A 418 -16.88 6.84 -20.39
N LYS A 419 -16.87 8.09 -19.93
CA LYS A 419 -18.01 9.01 -20.05
C LYS A 419 -18.21 9.52 -21.49
N ASN A 420 -17.14 9.88 -22.19
CA ASN A 420 -17.23 10.71 -23.41
C ASN A 420 -16.95 9.98 -24.73
N ASP A 421 -16.17 8.90 -24.72
CA ASP A 421 -15.49 8.37 -25.93
C ASP A 421 -16.16 7.12 -26.53
N PHE A 422 -17.31 6.71 -25.98
CA PHE A 422 -18.01 5.52 -26.44
C PHE A 422 -19.40 5.87 -26.98
N GLU A 423 -19.87 5.12 -28.00
CA GLU A 423 -21.21 5.26 -28.59
C GLU A 423 -22.32 5.33 -27.52
N THR A 424 -22.07 4.65 -26.40
CA THR A 424 -22.84 4.75 -25.18
C THR A 424 -21.95 5.26 -24.06
N SER A 425 -22.30 6.40 -23.45
CA SER A 425 -21.69 6.85 -22.19
C SER A 425 -21.74 5.71 -21.19
N TRP A 426 -20.60 5.41 -20.55
CA TRP A 426 -20.46 4.33 -19.57
C TRP A 426 -20.78 2.93 -20.12
N PRO A 427 -19.98 2.41 -21.06
CA PRO A 427 -20.23 1.13 -21.68
C PRO A 427 -20.26 -0.01 -20.64
N LYS A 428 -21.37 -0.78 -20.60
CA LYS A 428 -21.57 -1.87 -19.62
C LYS A 428 -20.50 -2.95 -19.69
N ASN A 429 -20.02 -3.28 -20.88
CA ASN A 429 -18.95 -4.27 -21.09
C ASN A 429 -17.57 -3.79 -20.60
N LYS A 430 -17.44 -2.52 -20.18
CA LYS A 430 -16.24 -1.96 -19.56
C LYS A 430 -16.41 -1.72 -18.05
N GLY A 431 -17.52 -2.14 -17.44
CA GLY A 431 -17.78 -1.96 -16.01
C GLY A 431 -18.91 -0.98 -15.68
N GLY A 432 -19.43 -0.25 -16.68
CA GLY A 432 -20.59 0.63 -16.51
C GLY A 432 -20.26 1.99 -15.89
N GLU A 433 -21.29 2.61 -15.32
CA GLU A 433 -21.26 3.99 -14.83
C GLU A 433 -20.27 4.17 -13.68
N GLU A 434 -19.35 5.14 -13.81
CA GLU A 434 -18.40 5.48 -12.74
C GLU A 434 -17.63 4.25 -12.23
N ARG A 435 -17.23 3.34 -13.13
CA ARG A 435 -16.64 2.04 -12.74
C ARG A 435 -15.47 2.16 -11.76
N GLY A 436 -14.66 3.20 -11.94
CA GLY A 436 -13.44 3.46 -11.17
C GLY A 436 -13.70 4.34 -9.96
N LYS A 437 -14.94 4.74 -9.68
CA LYS A 437 -15.24 5.43 -8.43
C LYS A 437 -14.88 4.58 -7.22
N ASP A 438 -14.20 5.21 -6.26
CA ASP A 438 -13.71 4.60 -5.03
C ASP A 438 -12.67 3.50 -5.27
N TYR A 439 -11.95 3.52 -6.40
CA TYR A 439 -11.07 2.44 -6.84
C TYR A 439 -10.06 1.96 -5.79
N ASN A 440 -10.10 0.66 -5.48
CA ASN A 440 -9.21 0.05 -4.50
C ASN A 440 -8.05 -0.67 -5.18
N HIS A 441 -7.09 0.12 -5.65
CA HIS A 441 -5.94 -0.38 -6.43
C HIS A 441 -4.61 0.23 -5.94
N SER A 442 -4.55 0.73 -4.71
CA SER A 442 -3.39 1.45 -4.17
C SER A 442 -3.42 1.49 -2.64
N THR A 443 -2.29 1.78 -2.01
CA THR A 443 -2.20 2.15 -0.59
C THR A 443 -2.12 3.67 -0.41
N PHE A 444 -2.56 4.17 0.74
CA PHE A 444 -2.33 5.56 1.18
C PHE A 444 -2.15 5.61 2.69
N ASN A 445 -3.04 4.98 3.45
CA ASN A 445 -2.95 4.97 4.91
C ASN A 445 -1.75 4.17 5.40
N ASP A 446 -1.36 3.10 4.69
CA ASP A 446 -0.10 2.39 4.97
C ASP A 446 1.13 3.30 4.79
N LEU A 447 1.11 4.24 3.84
CA LEU A 447 2.21 5.18 3.60
C LEU A 447 2.32 6.18 4.76
N ILE A 448 1.18 6.69 5.25
CA ILE A 448 1.15 7.55 6.44
C ILE A 448 1.68 6.78 7.65
N ILE A 449 1.16 5.59 7.91
CA ILE A 449 1.51 4.81 9.10
C ILE A 449 2.97 4.38 9.07
N THR A 450 3.47 3.86 7.93
CA THR A 450 4.79 3.20 7.87
C THR A 450 5.93 4.07 7.35
N GLY A 451 5.61 5.13 6.63
CA GLY A 451 6.57 6.10 6.12
C GLY A 451 6.51 7.40 6.93
N LEU A 452 5.41 8.14 6.82
CA LEU A 452 5.33 9.48 7.42
C LEU A 452 5.49 9.46 8.94
N ILE A 453 4.64 8.69 9.64
CA ILE A 453 4.73 8.44 11.08
C ILE A 453 5.82 7.42 11.39
N GLY A 454 6.03 6.48 10.47
CA GLY A 454 7.24 5.67 10.45
C GLY A 454 7.17 4.39 11.28
N VAL A 455 5.99 3.81 11.51
CA VAL A 455 5.87 2.48 12.13
C VAL A 455 6.48 1.43 11.21
N ARG A 456 7.46 0.66 11.69
CA ARG A 456 8.16 -0.36 10.90
C ARG A 456 7.86 -1.76 11.46
N PRO A 457 6.86 -2.48 10.90
CA PRO A 457 6.54 -3.84 11.34
C PRO A 457 7.72 -4.80 11.24
N SER A 458 7.90 -5.63 12.26
CA SER A 458 8.95 -6.67 12.33
C SER A 458 8.37 -8.02 12.69
N ASP A 459 9.10 -9.09 12.37
CA ASP A 459 8.76 -10.44 12.82
C ASP A 459 8.95 -10.57 14.35
N ASP A 460 9.97 -9.91 14.90
CA ASP A 460 10.25 -9.87 16.34
C ASP A 460 9.21 -9.04 17.13
N ASN A 461 9.17 -9.20 18.45
CA ASN A 461 8.35 -8.40 19.38
C ASN A 461 8.93 -6.99 19.60
N ILE A 462 9.18 -6.28 18.51
CA ILE A 462 9.76 -4.94 18.49
C ILE A 462 8.79 -3.97 17.82
N LEU A 463 8.66 -2.78 18.40
CA LEU A 463 8.08 -1.61 17.76
C LEU A 463 9.20 -0.66 17.38
N THR A 464 9.43 -0.48 16.08
CA THR A 464 10.32 0.56 15.56
C THR A 464 9.49 1.68 14.99
N ILE A 465 9.80 2.92 15.37
CA ILE A 465 9.18 4.14 14.85
C ILE A 465 10.30 5.03 14.32
N ASN A 466 10.25 5.42 13.04
CA ASN A 466 11.21 6.33 12.43
C ASN A 466 10.50 7.31 11.49
N PRO A 467 10.03 8.46 12.02
CA PRO A 467 9.25 9.40 11.25
C PRO A 467 10.02 9.98 10.06
N LEU A 468 9.34 10.06 8.90
CA LEU A 468 9.83 10.75 7.71
C LEU A 468 9.24 12.16 7.55
N ILE A 469 8.66 12.70 8.63
CA ILE A 469 8.28 14.11 8.69
C ILE A 469 9.56 14.96 8.66
N PRO A 470 9.68 15.95 7.76
CA PRO A 470 10.85 16.80 7.71
C PRO A 470 10.89 17.74 8.92
N ASP A 471 12.09 18.01 9.42
CA ASP A 471 12.29 18.85 10.61
C ASP A 471 11.58 20.20 10.47
N GLN A 472 10.98 20.66 11.57
CA GLN A 472 10.27 21.95 11.68
C GLN A 472 9.09 22.14 10.71
N THR A 473 8.58 21.07 10.08
CA THR A 473 7.48 21.19 9.11
C THR A 473 6.11 21.10 9.79
N TRP A 474 5.95 20.21 10.78
CA TRP A 474 4.71 20.05 11.53
C TRP A 474 4.88 20.47 12.98
N GLU A 475 3.91 21.22 13.51
CA GLU A 475 3.89 21.59 14.93
C GLU A 475 3.36 20.47 15.82
N TYR A 476 2.50 19.62 15.27
CA TYR A 476 1.91 18.50 15.99
C TYR A 476 1.52 17.37 15.02
N PHE A 477 1.39 16.16 15.54
CA PHE A 477 0.59 15.09 14.94
C PHE A 477 0.27 14.03 16.00
N CYS A 478 -0.71 13.18 15.74
CA CYS A 478 -0.96 12.01 16.59
C CYS A 478 -1.59 10.92 15.73
N LEU A 479 -0.98 9.73 15.74
CA LEU A 479 -1.57 8.49 15.26
C LEU A 479 -1.96 7.70 16.51
N ASP A 480 -3.25 7.45 16.68
CA ASP A 480 -3.80 6.89 17.91
C ASP A 480 -4.67 5.65 17.63
N ASP A 481 -4.87 4.83 18.66
CA ASP A 481 -5.66 3.58 18.61
C ASP A 481 -5.17 2.61 17.51
N LEU A 482 -3.86 2.61 17.22
CA LEU A 482 -3.23 1.68 16.29
C LEU A 482 -3.03 0.32 16.96
N LEU A 483 -3.64 -0.74 16.44
CA LEU A 483 -3.41 -2.09 16.95
C LEU A 483 -2.16 -2.71 16.30
N TYR A 484 -1.16 -3.06 17.11
CA TYR A 484 0.05 -3.75 16.65
C TYR A 484 0.45 -4.84 17.64
N LYS A 485 0.53 -6.09 17.17
CA LYS A 485 0.83 -7.28 17.98
C LYS A 485 -0.02 -7.38 19.26
N GLY A 486 -1.30 -7.06 19.13
CA GLY A 486 -2.29 -7.12 20.23
C GLY A 486 -2.26 -5.94 21.21
N LYS A 487 -1.37 -4.97 21.03
CA LYS A 487 -1.25 -3.78 21.88
C LYS A 487 -1.78 -2.54 21.17
N LYS A 488 -2.43 -1.63 21.91
CA LYS A 488 -2.86 -0.32 21.41
C LYS A 488 -1.70 0.66 21.47
N ILE A 489 -1.32 1.23 20.33
CA ILE A 489 -0.18 2.13 20.19
C ILE A 489 -0.68 3.54 19.86
N SER A 490 -0.15 4.54 20.56
CA SER A 490 -0.33 5.96 20.21
C SER A 490 1.03 6.62 20.01
N ILE A 491 1.18 7.37 18.92
CA ILE A 491 2.43 8.01 18.50
C ILE A 491 2.12 9.47 18.22
N CYS A 492 2.56 10.37 19.10
CA CYS A 492 2.14 11.77 19.05
C CYS A 492 3.35 12.69 19.20
N TYR A 493 3.33 13.80 18.48
CA TYR A 493 4.31 14.88 18.58
C TYR A 493 3.56 16.18 18.81
N ASP A 494 4.07 17.01 19.72
CA ASP A 494 3.57 18.35 19.97
C ASP A 494 4.73 19.25 20.34
N ARG A 495 5.14 20.11 19.40
CA ARG A 495 6.28 21.01 19.57
C ARG A 495 6.06 22.02 20.70
N THR A 496 4.82 22.39 20.98
CA THR A 496 4.46 23.44 21.95
C THR A 496 3.97 22.88 23.29
N GLY A 497 3.54 21.63 23.29
CA GLY A 497 2.86 20.96 24.39
C GLY A 497 1.41 21.40 24.64
N LYS A 498 0.84 22.23 23.76
CA LYS A 498 -0.49 22.84 23.94
C LYS A 498 -1.61 22.13 23.17
N TYR A 499 -1.30 21.31 22.18
CA TYR A 499 -2.29 20.62 21.35
C TYR A 499 -2.91 19.43 22.09
N TYR A 500 -2.08 18.57 22.68
CA TYR A 500 -2.56 17.38 23.40
C TYR A 500 -2.51 17.52 24.93
N ASN A 501 -1.93 18.61 25.45
CA ASN A 501 -1.70 18.82 26.88
C ASN A 501 -0.89 17.69 27.55
N LEU A 502 0.03 17.07 26.81
CA LEU A 502 0.93 16.00 27.28
C LEU A 502 2.36 16.51 27.60
N GLY A 503 2.58 17.82 27.50
CA GLY A 503 3.90 18.44 27.45
C GLY A 503 4.46 18.51 26.03
N SER A 504 5.60 19.19 25.85
CA SER A 504 6.25 19.31 24.54
C SER A 504 7.08 18.07 24.20
N GLY A 505 7.12 17.73 22.91
CA GLY A 505 8.00 16.72 22.34
C GLY A 505 7.27 15.58 21.63
N PHE A 506 7.98 14.48 21.47
CA PHE A 506 7.57 13.25 20.83
C PHE A 506 7.29 12.17 21.89
N PHE A 507 6.13 11.54 21.80
CA PHE A 507 5.60 10.61 22.79
C PHE A 507 5.13 9.32 22.13
N ILE A 508 5.39 8.19 22.80
CA ILE A 508 4.83 6.91 22.40
C ILE A 508 4.15 6.28 23.62
N PHE A 509 2.92 5.83 23.41
CA PHE A 509 2.11 5.13 24.39
C PHE A 509 1.83 3.72 23.91
N ILE A 510 1.85 2.78 24.86
CA ILE A 510 1.49 1.37 24.64
C ILE A 510 0.49 0.99 25.72
N ASP A 511 -0.70 0.58 25.30
CA ASP A 511 -1.84 0.29 26.17
C ASP A 511 -2.11 1.43 27.18
N GLY A 512 -1.96 2.68 26.71
CA GLY A 512 -2.14 3.89 27.50
C GLY A 512 -0.97 4.31 28.38
N LYS A 513 0.05 3.48 28.52
CA LYS A 513 1.26 3.82 29.29
C LYS A 513 2.27 4.53 28.39
N ARG A 514 2.75 5.71 28.81
CA ARG A 514 3.85 6.40 28.13
C ARG A 514 5.15 5.60 28.29
N VAL A 515 5.72 5.16 27.18
CA VAL A 515 6.94 4.34 27.13
C VAL A 515 8.13 5.07 26.52
N HIS A 516 7.87 6.19 25.83
CA HIS A 516 8.92 7.06 25.28
C HIS A 516 8.54 8.53 25.40
N HIS A 517 9.56 9.37 25.59
CA HIS A 517 9.50 10.83 25.47
C HIS A 517 10.85 11.37 24.98
N SER A 518 10.84 12.26 23.99
CA SER A 518 12.00 13.05 23.56
C SER A 518 11.58 14.42 23.04
N ASP A 519 12.48 15.42 23.02
CA ASP A 519 12.11 16.77 22.54
C ASP A 519 11.84 16.82 21.03
N ASN A 520 12.58 16.03 20.27
CA ASN A 520 12.53 16.00 18.81
C ASN A 520 12.11 14.63 18.29
N LEU A 521 11.65 14.61 17.03
CA LEU A 521 11.42 13.38 16.29
C LEU A 521 12.74 12.66 16.07
N ALA A 522 12.78 11.39 16.42
CA ALA A 522 13.94 10.52 16.25
C ALA A 522 13.48 9.08 16.03
N LYS A 523 14.40 8.24 15.56
CA LYS A 523 14.16 6.80 15.51
C LYS A 523 14.07 6.26 16.94
N VAL A 524 13.01 5.53 17.23
CA VAL A 524 12.76 4.88 18.52
C VAL A 524 12.56 3.38 18.28
N ILE A 525 13.16 2.55 19.14
CA ILE A 525 13.03 1.09 19.12
C ILE A 525 12.60 0.66 20.52
N ILE A 526 11.46 -0.04 20.61
CA ILE A 526 10.87 -0.50 21.87
C ILE A 526 10.68 -2.02 21.82
N ASN A 527 11.13 -2.72 22.86
CA ASN A 527 10.83 -4.14 23.03
C ASN A 527 9.45 -4.32 23.69
N LEU A 528 8.52 -4.95 22.98
CA LEU A 528 7.14 -5.15 23.42
C LEU A 528 6.97 -6.21 24.52
N GLU A 529 7.95 -7.10 24.72
CA GLU A 529 7.90 -8.10 25.80
C GLU A 529 8.16 -7.48 27.18
N SER A 530 8.85 -6.34 27.20
CA SER A 530 9.21 -5.63 28.44
C SER A 530 8.11 -4.70 28.97
N ILE A 531 6.95 -4.65 28.31
CA ILE A 531 5.85 -3.70 28.56
C ILE A 531 4.56 -4.49 28.76
#